data_AF-A0A7V9R0N7-F1
#
_entry.id   AF-A0A7V9R0N7-F1
#
_cell.length_a   1.000
_cell.length_b   1.000
_cell.length_c   1.000
_cell.angle_alpha   90.00
_cell.angle_beta   90.00
_cell.angle_gamma   90.00
#
_symmetry.space_group_name_H-M   'P 1'
#
loop_
_entity.id
_entity.type
_entity.pdbx_description
1 polymer ?
#
loop_
_entity_poly.entity_id
_entity_poly.type
_entity_poly.pdbx_seq_one_letter_code
_entity_poly.pdbx_strand_id
1 'polypeptide(L)' 'MPGNDERLTRWWEKLSEQERADALRYQETGRLTDGLQQSLQSAELLQPTQDRPGHVLPAHVHDFLKMRHD' A
#
# COMPACT_ATOMS: atom_id res chain seq x y z
N MET A 1 -3.60 7.38 -14.74
CA MET A 1 -2.99 6.31 -15.58
C MET A 1 -3.73 5.02 -15.25
N PRO A 2 -4.58 4.48 -16.14
CA PRO A 2 -5.51 3.39 -15.82
C PRO A 2 -4.86 2.05 -15.43
N GLY A 3 -3.53 1.91 -15.54
CA GLY A 3 -2.81 0.68 -15.17
C GLY A 3 -2.49 0.53 -13.68
N ASN A 4 -2.47 1.61 -12.90
CA ASN A 4 -2.12 1.52 -11.47
C ASN A 4 -3.32 1.09 -10.62
N ASP A 5 -4.52 1.53 -10.94
CA ASP A 5 -5.75 1.20 -10.19
C ASP A 5 -6.09 -0.29 -10.23
N GLU A 6 -5.91 -0.95 -11.39
CA GLU A 6 -6.15 -2.39 -11.52
C GLU A 6 -5.12 -3.21 -10.71
N ARG A 7 -3.84 -2.79 -10.70
CA ARG A 7 -2.79 -3.44 -9.90
C ARG A 7 -3.03 -3.28 -8.42
N LEU A 8 -3.43 -2.09 -7.98
CA LEU A 8 -3.83 -1.81 -6.59
C LEU A 8 -5.03 -2.64 -6.16
N THR A 9 -6.04 -2.76 -7.03
CA THR A 9 -7.22 -3.59 -6.77
C THR A 9 -6.83 -5.06 -6.61
N ARG A 10 -6.05 -5.60 -7.55
CA ARG A 10 -5.58 -6.99 -7.46
C ARG A 10 -4.67 -7.24 -6.26
N TRP A 11 -3.83 -6.26 -5.91
CA TRP A 11 -3.01 -6.32 -4.70
C TRP A 11 -3.89 -6.38 -3.46
N TRP A 12 -4.86 -5.47 -3.34
CA TRP A 12 -5.80 -5.42 -2.23
C TRP A 12 -6.62 -6.70 -2.08
N GLU A 13 -7.04 -7.30 -3.20
CA GLU A 13 -7.75 -8.58 -3.22
C GLU A 13 -6.89 -9.74 -2.72
N LYS A 14 -5.58 -9.69 -2.96
CA LYS A 14 -4.60 -10.69 -2.49
C LYS A 14 -4.19 -10.52 -1.03
N LEU A 15 -4.39 -9.34 -0.44
CA LEU A 15 -4.09 -9.10 0.97
C LEU A 15 -4.99 -9.95 1.87
N SER A 16 -4.38 -10.54 2.88
CA SER A 16 -5.09 -11.18 4.00
C SER A 16 -5.83 -10.12 4.84
N GLU A 17 -6.83 -10.54 5.63
CA GLU A 17 -7.56 -9.62 6.52
C GLU A 17 -6.63 -8.85 7.47
N GLN A 18 -5.59 -9.52 7.97
CA GLN A 18 -4.58 -8.90 8.83
C GLN A 18 -3.75 -7.84 8.09
N GLU A 19 -3.36 -8.10 6.84
CA GLU A 19 -2.60 -7.15 6.03
C GLU A 19 -3.46 -5.95 5.62
N ARG A 20 -4.77 -6.16 5.35
CA ARG A 20 -5.72 -5.06 5.11
C ARG A 20 -5.90 -4.21 6.36
N ALA A 21 -6.01 -4.83 7.53
CA ALA A 21 -6.07 -4.09 8.80
C ALA A 21 -4.81 -3.26 9.04
N ASP A 22 -3.63 -3.79 8.72
CA ASP A 22 -2.36 -3.07 8.74
C ASP A 22 -2.33 -1.90 7.73
N ALA A 23 -2.86 -2.11 6.52
CA ALA A 23 -2.97 -1.07 5.49
C ALA A 23 -3.91 0.06 5.89
N LEU A 24 -5.02 -0.25 6.56
CA LEU A 24 -5.94 0.75 7.11
C LEU A 24 -5.33 1.45 8.32
N ARG A 25 -4.63 0.73 9.20
CA ARG A 25 -3.91 1.32 10.33
C ARG A 25 -2.79 2.27 9.87
N TYR A 26 -2.20 2.04 8.69
CA TYR A 26 -1.28 3.00 8.09
C TYR A 26 -1.95 4.36 7.82
N GLN A 27 -3.20 4.40 7.35
CA GLN A 27 -3.94 5.66 7.16
C GLN A 27 -4.12 6.41 8.48
N GLU A 28 -4.36 5.70 9.57
CA GLU A 28 -4.58 6.30 10.89
C GLU A 28 -3.28 6.74 11.58
N THR A 29 -2.22 5.93 11.47
CA THR A 29 -0.99 6.08 12.26
C THR A 29 0.18 6.65 11.47
N GLY A 30 0.06 6.68 10.13
CA GLY A 30 1.15 7.00 9.21
C GLY A 30 2.33 6.01 9.26
N ARG A 31 2.22 4.90 10.00
CA ARG A 31 3.32 3.94 10.22
C ARG A 31 3.20 2.75 9.30
N LEU A 32 4.20 2.58 8.45
CA LEU A 32 4.29 1.44 7.53
C LEU A 32 4.85 0.24 8.29
N THR A 33 4.16 -0.90 8.22
CA THR A 33 4.65 -2.16 8.79
C THR A 33 5.43 -2.95 7.76
N ASP A 34 6.39 -3.76 8.22
CA ASP A 34 7.24 -4.59 7.35
C ASP A 34 6.42 -5.51 6.42
N GLY A 35 5.32 -6.09 6.94
CA GLY A 35 4.42 -6.93 6.16
C GLY A 35 3.76 -6.17 5.00
N LEU A 36 3.22 -4.98 5.28
CA LEU A 36 2.60 -4.13 4.26
C LEU A 36 3.64 -3.69 3.21
N GLN A 37 4.85 -3.33 3.65
CA GLN A 37 5.95 -2.96 2.77
C GLN A 37 6.34 -4.10 1.83
N GLN A 38 6.52 -5.31 2.38
CA GLN A 38 6.85 -6.51 1.58
C GLN A 38 5.75 -6.85 0.57
N SER A 39 4.48 -6.75 0.97
CA SER A 39 3.35 -7.03 0.08
C SER A 39 3.27 -6.02 -1.08
N LEU A 40 3.55 -4.75 -0.81
CA LEU A 40 3.60 -3.70 -1.84
C LEU A 40 4.82 -3.84 -2.78
N GLN A 41 5.97 -4.22 -2.24
CA GLN A 41 7.15 -4.54 -3.07
C GLN A 41 6.88 -5.76 -3.97
N SER A 42 6.25 -6.80 -3.42
CA SER A 42 5.90 -8.02 -4.17
C SER A 42 4.87 -7.77 -5.28
N ALA A 43 4.02 -6.75 -5.10
CA ALA A 43 3.05 -6.30 -6.10
C ALA A 43 3.65 -5.30 -7.11
N GLU A 44 4.95 -5.02 -7.04
CA GLU A 44 5.63 -4.01 -7.87
C GLU A 44 4.99 -2.61 -7.76
N LEU A 45 4.32 -2.34 -6.64
CA LEU A 45 3.70 -1.06 -6.31
C LEU A 45 4.68 -0.12 -5.61
N LEU A 46 5.71 -0.68 -4.95
CA LEU A 46 6.87 0.04 -4.43
C LEU A 46 8.08 -0.18 -5.32
N GLN A 47 8.74 0.90 -5.74
CA GLN A 47 10.01 0.81 -6.44
C GLN A 47 11.17 0.87 -5.44
N PRO A 48 12.09 -0.11 -5.43
CA PRO A 48 13.15 -0.24 -4.43
C PRO A 48 14.20 0.90 -4.45
N THR A 49 14.24 1.71 -5.51
CA THR A 49 15.27 2.74 -5.73
C THR A 49 14.84 4.16 -5.40
N GLN A 50 13.57 4.43 -5.09
CA GLN A 50 13.07 5.79 -4.89
C GLN A 50 12.68 6.11 -3.43
N ASP A 51 12.45 5.09 -2.61
CA ASP A 51 12.05 5.24 -1.21
C ASP A 51 13.27 5.10 -0.29
N ARG A 52 13.79 6.25 0.17
CA ARG A 52 14.71 6.30 1.31
C ARG A 52 14.07 5.61 2.52
N PRO A 53 14.87 5.10 3.47
CA PRO A 53 14.35 4.59 4.73
C PRO A 53 13.67 5.73 5.51
N GLY A 54 12.35 5.87 5.34
CA GLY A 54 11.64 7.07 5.79
C GLY A 54 10.29 7.36 5.13
N HIS A 55 9.40 6.36 5.06
CA HIS A 55 7.98 6.54 5.43
C HIS A 55 7.04 7.37 4.54
N VAL A 56 6.92 7.11 3.23
CA VAL A 56 5.69 7.54 2.51
C VAL A 56 5.28 6.51 1.47
N LEU A 57 4.09 5.94 1.61
CA LEU A 57 3.50 5.17 0.51
C LEU A 57 3.42 6.04 -0.74
N PRO A 58 3.66 5.49 -1.95
CA PRO A 58 3.43 6.22 -3.17
C PRO A 58 2.05 6.85 -3.17
N ALA A 59 1.93 8.10 -3.62
CA ALA A 59 0.68 8.86 -3.52
C ALA A 59 -0.54 8.10 -4.04
N HIS A 60 -0.39 7.28 -5.09
CA HIS A 60 -1.46 6.45 -5.63
C HIS A 60 -1.89 5.27 -4.71
N VAL A 61 -0.95 4.67 -3.97
CA VAL A 61 -1.28 3.65 -2.95
C VAL A 61 -1.98 4.34 -1.77
N HIS A 62 -1.48 5.50 -1.35
CA HIS A 62 -2.06 6.28 -0.27
C HIS A 62 -3.50 6.72 -0.59
N ASP A 63 -3.75 7.26 -1.79
CA ASP A 63 -5.09 7.68 -2.23
C ASP A 63 -6.06 6.49 -2.30
N PHE A 64 -5.59 5.34 -2.81
CA PHE A 64 -6.38 4.11 -2.86
C PHE A 64 -6.78 3.61 -1.47
N LEU A 65 -5.85 3.61 -0.52
CA LEU A 65 -6.15 3.21 0.87
C LEU A 65 -7.13 4.18 1.53
N LYS A 66 -6.99 5.48 1.27
CA LYS A 66 -7.94 6.50 1.75
C LYS A 66 -9.35 6.24 1.24
N MET A 67 -9.51 5.93 -0.05
CA MET A 67 -10.81 5.56 -0.64
C MET A 67 -11.44 4.28 -0.06
N ARG A 68 -10.63 3.40 0.54
CA ARG A 68 -11.11 2.13 1.15
C ARG A 68 -11.42 2.25 2.63
N HIS A 69 -10.98 3.33 3.27
CA HIS A 69 -11.22 3.61 4.68
C HIS A 69 -12.50 4.46 4.89
N ASP A 70 -12.94 5.20 3.87
CA ASP A 70 -14.21 5.96 3.85
C ASP A 70 -15.42 5.04 3.58
#